data_AF-A0A3D6EW84-F1
#
_entry.id   AF-A0A3D6EW84-F1
#
_cell.length_a   1.000
_cell.length_b   1.000
_cell.length_c   1.000
_cell.angle_alpha   90.00
_cell.angle_beta   90.00
_cell.angle_gamma   90.00
#
_symmetry.space_group_name_H-M   'P 1'
#
loop_
_entity.id
_entity.type
_entity.pdbx_description
1 polymer ?
#
loop_
_entity_poly.entity_id
_entity_poly.type
_entity_poly.pdbx_seq_one_letter_code
_entity_poly.pdbx_strand_id
1 'polypeptide(L)'
;MPEQILDSDDLLRRIIFDSIDPLYIRPDQTVTSVAFLPRKIAGVLEAGLSVDVSRLTTYATCIRDVSKYRLYSLKAGYVRQINLDCIHDPLVDNEAHALIVGDLKKTKAKQLSLGATRVPFP
;
A
#
# COMPACT_ATOMS: atom_id res chain seq x y z
N MET A 1 15.94 -9.74 9.38
CA MET A 1 16.98 -9.06 8.57
C MET A 1 16.27 -8.38 7.40
N PRO A 2 16.74 -7.22 6.91
CA PRO A 2 16.14 -6.60 5.74
C PRO A 2 16.30 -7.52 4.52
N GLU A 3 15.24 -7.66 3.73
CA GLU A 3 15.19 -8.51 2.54
C GLU A 3 15.15 -7.62 1.30
N GLN A 4 15.68 -8.14 0.20
CA GLN A 4 15.55 -7.46 -1.08
C GLN A 4 14.13 -7.64 -1.62
N ILE A 5 13.45 -6.53 -1.94
CA ILE A 5 12.17 -6.53 -2.64
C ILE A 5 12.44 -6.62 -4.14
N LEU A 6 12.05 -7.73 -4.77
CA LEU A 6 12.23 -7.97 -6.20
C LEU A 6 11.14 -7.26 -7.02
N ASP A 7 11.40 -6.94 -8.28
CA ASP A 7 10.39 -6.29 -9.15
C ASP A 7 9.13 -7.15 -9.34
N SER A 8 9.28 -8.48 -9.25
CA SER A 8 8.18 -9.44 -9.32
C SER A 8 7.31 -9.47 -8.07
N ASP A 9 7.79 -8.96 -6.95
CA ASP A 9 7.08 -9.00 -5.67
C ASP A 9 5.82 -8.14 -5.72
N ASP A 10 4.78 -8.65 -5.08
CA ASP A 10 3.54 -7.93 -4.82
C ASP A 10 3.63 -7.22 -3.46
N LEU A 11 3.22 -5.96 -3.44
CA LEU A 11 3.15 -5.10 -2.27
C LEU A 11 1.70 -4.89 -1.90
N LEU A 12 1.32 -5.32 -0.70
CA LEU A 12 -0.04 -5.26 -0.20
C LEU A 12 -0.25 -3.96 0.57
N ARG A 13 -1.20 -3.16 0.11
CA ARG A 13 -1.64 -1.93 0.77
C ARG A 13 -3.00 -2.16 1.42
N ARG A 14 -3.07 -1.95 2.72
CA ARG A 14 -4.35 -1.88 3.45
C ARG A 14 -4.98 -0.50 3.31
N ILE A 15 -6.22 -0.44 2.87
CA ILE A 15 -6.94 0.80 2.56
C ILE A 15 -8.29 0.80 3.27
N ILE A 16 -8.65 1.94 3.89
CA ILE A 16 -9.93 2.11 4.58
C ILE A 16 -11.06 1.93 3.57
N PHE A 17 -12.01 1.07 3.92
CA PHE A 17 -13.26 0.89 3.22
C PHE A 17 -14.37 1.46 4.10
N ASP A 18 -14.92 2.57 3.66
CA ASP A 18 -16.10 3.20 4.26
C ASP A 18 -17.22 3.18 3.22
N SER A 19 -18.33 2.50 3.55
CA SER A 19 -19.49 2.39 2.68
C SER A 19 -20.32 3.66 2.61
N ILE A 20 -20.14 4.58 3.57
CA ILE A 20 -20.89 5.83 3.68
C ILE A 20 -20.15 6.96 2.95
N ASP A 21 -18.82 7.04 3.11
CA ASP A 21 -17.97 8.00 2.40
C ASP A 21 -16.85 7.29 1.62
N PRO A 22 -17.03 7.04 0.30
CA PRO A 22 -16.09 6.31 -0.54
C PRO A 22 -14.85 7.13 -0.94
N LEU A 23 -14.25 7.85 0.01
CA LEU A 23 -13.10 8.73 -0.22
C LEU A 23 -11.89 7.96 -0.78
N TYR A 24 -11.64 6.75 -0.27
CA TYR A 24 -10.46 5.95 -0.60
C TYR A 24 -10.73 4.85 -1.61
N ILE A 25 -11.95 4.31 -1.63
CA ILE A 25 -12.38 3.23 -2.52
C ILE A 25 -13.72 3.65 -3.10
N ARG A 26 -13.79 3.73 -4.43
CA ARG A 26 -15.01 4.10 -5.16
C ARG A 26 -16.05 2.96 -5.12
N PRO A 27 -17.33 3.25 -5.43
CA PRO A 27 -18.36 2.22 -5.50
C PRO A 27 -18.05 1.06 -6.47
N ASP A 28 -17.31 1.32 -7.55
CA ASP A 28 -16.83 0.32 -8.52
C ASP A 28 -15.66 -0.53 -8.02
N GLN A 29 -15.29 -0.41 -6.74
CA GLN A 29 -14.18 -1.11 -6.09
C GLN A 29 -12.79 -0.70 -6.60
N THR A 30 -12.68 0.38 -7.37
CA THR A 30 -11.39 0.99 -7.71
C THR A 30 -10.91 1.90 -6.58
N VAL A 31 -9.60 1.91 -6.37
CA VAL A 31 -8.97 2.76 -5.35
C VAL A 31 -8.75 4.18 -5.87
N THR A 32 -8.90 5.18 -5.00
CA THR A 32 -8.60 6.58 -5.31
C THR A 32 -7.13 6.90 -5.02
N SER A 33 -6.60 7.95 -5.66
CA SER A 33 -5.25 8.42 -5.39
C SER A 33 -5.06 8.92 -3.95
N VAL A 34 -6.13 9.32 -3.27
CA VAL A 34 -6.09 9.79 -1.88
C VAL A 34 -5.56 8.69 -0.96
N ALA A 35 -5.85 7.43 -1.27
CA ALA A 35 -5.33 6.31 -0.51
C ALA A 35 -3.80 6.20 -0.57
N PHE A 36 -3.13 6.75 -1.59
CA PHE A 36 -1.67 6.69 -1.78
C PHE A 36 -0.93 7.98 -1.43
N LEU A 37 -1.61 8.93 -0.78
CA LEU A 37 -0.96 10.11 -0.25
C LEU A 37 -0.33 9.80 1.12
N PRO A 38 0.90 10.28 1.41
CA PRO A 38 1.48 10.19 2.74
C PRO A 38 0.61 10.94 3.75
N ARG A 39 0.45 10.37 4.94
CA ARG A 39 -0.25 11.06 6.02
C ARG A 39 0.73 11.86 6.87
N LYS A 40 0.20 12.90 7.52
CA LYS A 40 0.88 13.59 8.61
C LYS A 40 0.37 13.03 9.91
N ILE A 41 1.24 12.40 10.70
CA ILE A 41 0.92 11.90 12.03
C ILE A 41 1.64 12.80 13.03
N ALA A 42 0.88 13.43 13.94
CA ALA A 42 1.41 14.37 14.94
C ALA A 42 2.30 15.48 14.33
N GLY A 43 1.96 15.96 13.13
CA GLY A 43 2.72 17.00 12.42
C GLY A 43 3.93 16.51 11.64
N VAL A 44 4.31 15.24 11.76
CA VAL A 44 5.43 14.61 11.05
C VAL A 44 4.91 13.87 9.82
N LEU A 45 5.55 14.06 8.67
CA LEU A 45 5.23 13.33 7.44
C LEU A 45 5.72 11.88 7.60
N GLU A 46 4.87 10.91 7.24
CA GLU A 46 5.30 9.49 7.17
C GLU A 46 6.54 9.36 6.26
N ALA A 47 7.51 8.55 6.67
CA ALA A 47 8.76 8.32 5.93
C ALA A 47 8.54 7.66 4.55
N GLY A 48 7.38 7.05 4.36
CA GLY A 48 6.95 6.41 3.13
C GLY A 48 5.55 5.84 3.28
N LEU A 49 5.07 5.23 2.21
CA LEU A 49 3.80 4.56 2.16
C LEU A 49 3.93 3.14 2.70
N SER A 50 3.32 2.88 3.86
CA SER A 50 3.32 1.55 4.48
C SER A 50 2.60 0.52 3.62
N VAL A 51 3.29 -0.58 3.32
CA VAL A 51 2.84 -1.76 2.58
C VAL A 51 3.42 -3.02 3.22
N ASP A 52 2.90 -4.19 2.87
CA ASP A 52 3.49 -5.49 3.26
C ASP A 52 3.97 -6.25 2.02
N VAL A 53 5.13 -6.89 2.09
CA VAL A 53 5.63 -7.78 1.02
C VAL A 53 4.82 -9.07 1.03
N SER A 54 4.06 -9.33 -0.04
CA SER A 54 3.06 -10.41 -0.10
C SER A 54 3.64 -11.80 0.24
N ARG A 55 4.83 -12.14 -0.26
CA ARG A 55 5.49 -13.43 0.00
C ARG A 55 5.94 -13.65 1.45
N LEU A 56 5.92 -12.60 2.28
CA LEU A 56 6.31 -12.62 3.69
C LEU A 56 5.12 -12.54 4.65
N THR A 57 3.90 -12.46 4.14
CA THR A 57 2.69 -12.33 4.97
C THR A 57 1.53 -13.16 4.41
N THR A 58 0.38 -13.07 5.07
CA THR A 58 -0.89 -13.57 4.54
C THR A 58 -1.87 -12.41 4.41
N TYR A 59 -2.86 -12.54 3.53
CA TYR A 59 -3.89 -11.53 3.39
C TYR A 59 -4.67 -11.29 4.70
N ALA A 60 -4.90 -12.34 5.50
CA ALA A 60 -5.56 -12.24 6.80
C ALA A 60 -4.75 -11.38 7.79
N THR A 61 -3.44 -11.60 7.87
CA THR A 61 -2.54 -10.82 8.73
C THR A 61 -2.44 -9.37 8.26
N CYS A 62 -2.34 -9.15 6.95
CA CYS A 62 -2.22 -7.82 6.36
C CYS A 62 -3.49 -6.97 6.55
N ILE A 63 -4.68 -7.55 6.35
CA ILE A 63 -5.94 -6.78 6.42
C ILE A 63 -6.36 -6.44 7.84
N ARG A 64 -6.07 -7.31 8.82
CA ARG A 64 -6.45 -7.24 10.25
C ARG A 64 -7.96 -7.18 10.54
N ASP A 65 -8.69 -6.26 9.92
CA ASP A 65 -10.12 -6.04 10.11
C ASP A 65 -10.82 -5.87 8.75
N VAL A 66 -11.44 -6.95 8.29
CA VAL A 66 -12.15 -7.00 7.00
C VAL A 66 -13.43 -6.16 6.99
N SER A 67 -13.93 -5.71 8.14
CA SER A 67 -15.09 -4.81 8.19
C SER A 67 -14.70 -3.37 7.83
N LYS A 68 -13.43 -2.99 8.05
CA LYS A 68 -12.93 -1.62 7.88
C LYS A 68 -11.97 -1.44 6.71
N TYR A 69 -11.41 -2.53 6.19
CA TYR A 69 -10.33 -2.43 5.22
C TYR A 69 -10.52 -3.35 4.03
N ARG A 70 -9.88 -2.96 2.91
CA ARG A 70 -9.65 -3.82 1.74
C ARG A 70 -8.16 -3.81 1.41
N LEU A 71 -7.71 -4.87 0.75
CA LEU A 71 -6.34 -4.99 0.27
C LEU A 71 -6.24 -4.69 -1.22
N TYR A 72 -5.21 -3.93 -1.56
CA TYR A 72 -4.80 -3.68 -2.94
C TYR A 72 -3.35 -4.12 -3.12
N SER A 73 -3.07 -4.79 -4.24
CA SER A 73 -1.72 -5.19 -4.63
C SER A 73 -1.12 -4.21 -5.61
N LEU A 74 0.18 -3.95 -5.46
CA LEU A 74 1.02 -3.23 -6.40
C LEU A 74 2.26 -4.06 -6.73
N LYS A 75 2.63 -4.16 -8.00
CA LYS A 75 3.91 -4.74 -8.39
C LYS A 75 5.05 -3.79 -8.02
N ALA A 76 6.07 -4.29 -7.32
CA ALA A 76 7.24 -3.50 -6.98
C ALA A 76 7.95 -2.94 -8.23
N GLY A 77 8.00 -3.71 -9.33
CA GLY A 77 8.53 -3.23 -10.60
C GLY A 77 7.76 -2.04 -11.17
N TYR A 78 6.43 -2.00 -11.01
CA TYR A 78 5.62 -0.85 -11.41
C TYR A 78 5.94 0.38 -10.55
N VAL A 79 6.12 0.19 -9.24
CA VAL A 79 6.52 1.27 -8.31
C VAL A 79 7.84 1.90 -8.75
N ARG A 80 8.84 1.07 -9.10
CA ARG A 80 10.13 1.56 -9.60
C ARG A 80 10.04 2.21 -10.97
N GLN A 81 9.22 1.67 -11.87
CA GLN A 81 8.96 2.27 -13.18
C GLN A 81 8.43 3.70 -13.08
N ILE A 82 7.68 4.03 -12.03
CA ILE A 82 7.20 5.39 -11.76
C ILE A 82 8.16 6.21 -10.88
N ASN A 83 9.45 5.86 -10.81
CA ASN A 83 10.51 6.57 -10.08
C ASN A 83 10.25 6.70 -8.57
N LEU A 84 9.67 5.67 -7.97
CA LEU A 84 9.65 5.46 -6.52
C LEU A 84 10.57 4.29 -6.19
N ASP A 85 10.78 4.00 -4.90
CA ASP A 85 11.52 2.82 -4.47
C ASP A 85 10.76 2.04 -3.39
N CYS A 86 11.17 0.80 -3.16
CA CYS A 86 10.57 -0.11 -2.20
C CYS A 86 11.64 -0.60 -1.22
N ILE A 87 11.48 -0.31 0.06
CA ILE A 87 12.43 -0.67 1.12
C ILE A 87 11.75 -1.67 2.06
N HIS A 88 12.42 -2.80 2.35
CA HIS A 88 12.00 -3.68 3.41
C HIS A 88 12.33 -3.06 4.77
N ASP A 89 11.32 -2.80 5.58
CA ASP A 89 11.40 -2.09 6.85
C ASP A 89 10.65 -2.89 7.92
N PRO A 90 11.11 -4.10 8.28
CA PRO A 90 10.37 -5.01 9.13
C PRO A 90 10.11 -4.37 10.50
N LEU A 91 8.87 -4.46 10.98
CA LEU A 91 8.48 -4.03 12.32
C LEU A 91 8.46 -5.22 13.26
N VAL A 92 8.59 -4.97 14.57
CA VAL A 92 8.59 -6.01 15.62
C VAL A 92 7.40 -6.97 15.50
N ASP A 93 6.22 -6.45 15.15
CA ASP A 93 4.98 -7.22 15.01
C ASP A 93 4.52 -7.38 13.55
N ASN A 94 5.37 -7.03 12.58
CA ASN A 94 5.08 -7.15 11.16
C ASN A 94 6.38 -7.29 10.36
N GLU A 95 6.90 -8.51 10.29
CA GLU A 95 8.13 -8.80 9.55
C GLU A 95 8.01 -8.53 8.05
N ALA A 96 6.81 -8.55 7.48
CA ALA A 96 6.58 -8.26 6.07
C ALA A 96 6.53 -6.76 5.76
N HIS A 97 6.58 -5.89 6.78
CA HIS A 97 6.42 -4.46 6.59
C HIS A 97 7.50 -3.90 5.66
N ALA A 98 7.06 -3.03 4.76
CA ALA A 98 7.87 -2.33 3.79
C ALA A 98 7.32 -0.93 3.55
N LEU A 99 8.15 -0.10 2.94
CA LEU A 99 7.82 1.26 2.59
C LEU A 99 7.99 1.46 1.08
N ILE A 100 6.99 2.07 0.45
CA ILE A 100 7.22 2.77 -0.82
C ILE A 100 7.71 4.17 -0.49
N VAL A 101 8.86 4.57 -1.02
CA VAL A 101 9.52 5.85 -0.72
C VAL A 101 9.81 6.65 -1.99
N GLY A 102 10.13 7.93 -1.81
CA GLY A 102 10.41 8.89 -2.89
C GLY A 102 9.44 10.06 -2.91
N ASP A 103 9.30 10.71 -4.07
CA ASP A 103 8.46 11.90 -4.23
C ASP A 103 6.95 11.55 -4.32
N LEU A 104 6.37 11.08 -3.22
CA LEU A 104 4.95 10.68 -3.08
C LEU A 104 3.97 11.86 -3.10
N LYS A 105 4.02 12.66 -4.16
CA LYS A 105 3.07 13.74 -4.45
C LYS A 105 1.83 13.21 -5.19
N LYS A 106 0.86 14.10 -5.40
CA LYS A 106 -0.42 13.82 -6.09
C LYS A 106 -0.26 13.05 -7.41
N THR A 107 0.74 13.39 -8.23
CA THR A 107 0.99 12.69 -9.50
C THR A 107 1.36 11.23 -9.29
N LYS A 108 2.29 10.94 -8.36
CA LYS A 108 2.70 9.57 -8.04
C LYS A 108 1.59 8.78 -7.37
N ALA A 109 0.85 9.40 -6.47
CA ALA A 109 -0.33 8.79 -5.84
C ALA A 109 -1.40 8.41 -6.87
N LYS A 110 -1.61 9.24 -7.92
CA LYS A 110 -2.49 8.89 -9.05
C LYS A 110 -1.95 7.71 -9.84
N GLN A 111 -0.66 7.69 -10.17
CA GLN A 111 -0.04 6.55 -10.87
C GLN A 111 -0.18 5.26 -10.05
N LEU A 112 0.13 5.29 -8.76
CA LEU A 112 -0.07 4.15 -7.84
C LEU A 112 -1.53 3.66 -7.85
N SER A 113 -2.52 4.56 -7.80
CA SER A 113 -3.93 4.14 -7.85
C SER A 113 -4.33 3.45 -9.17
N LEU A 114 -3.65 3.77 -10.29
CA LEU A 114 -3.90 3.14 -11.59
C LEU A 114 -3.23 1.77 -11.70
N GLY A 115 -2.08 1.56 -11.05
CA GLY A 115 -1.37 0.28 -11.01
C GLY A 115 -1.89 -0.68 -9.93
N ALA A 116 -2.71 -0.20 -9.00
CA ALA A 116 -3.21 -0.98 -7.88
C ALA A 116 -4.37 -1.89 -8.30
N THR A 117 -4.28 -3.17 -7.97
CA THR A 117 -5.32 -4.16 -8.24
C THR A 117 -5.96 -4.62 -6.94
N ARG A 118 -7.29 -4.69 -6.88
CA ARG A 118 -7.99 -5.21 -5.69
C ARG A 118 -7.64 -6.68 -5.49
N VAL A 119 -7.24 -7.05 -4.27
CA VAL A 119 -7.06 -8.45 -3.89
C VAL A 119 -8.45 -9.03 -3.57
N PRO A 120 -8.85 -10.17 -4.17
CA PRO A 120 -10.15 -10.80 -3.92
C PRO A 120 -10.13 -11.58 -2.60
N PHE A 121 -10.00 -10.87 -1.48
CA PHE A 121 -9.92 -11.43 -0.13
C PHE A 121 -10.48 -10.45 0.90
N PRO A 122 -11.40 -10.93 1.77
CA PRO A 122 -12.84 -10.68 1.69
C PRO A 122 -13.25 -9.27 1.20
#